data_AF-Q4H2T1-F1
#
_entry.id   AF-Q4H2T1-F1
#
_cell.length_a   1.000
_cell.length_b   1.000
_cell.length_c   1.000
_cell.angle_alpha   90.00
_cell.angle_beta   90.00
_cell.angle_gamma   90.00
#
_symmetry.space_group_name_H-M   'P 1'
#
loop_
_entity.id
_entity.type
_entity.pdbx_description
1 polymer ?
#
loop_
_entity_poly.entity_id
_entity_poly.type
_entity_poly.pdbx_seq_one_letter_code
_entity_poly.pdbx_strand_id
1 'polypeptide(L)'
;TEVEEDMVWVKLLSSMEAGYLMGASCGGGNMDTNDEEYNQIGLRPRHAYSVLRVTSELTQNGTCVRLVQLRNPWGHFSWKGDWSNESVLWQQNPQLANQLFQRNADNGTFWMCLEDMMKYFDSVDICKIYGRNWVEVSLGGKFPTSAAEPLTGFTLEVFKECELEFSLFQQLSRTQESSNQSPVDTCICIFRSSVFNGKATIGTMVASSKRKVKKHQSCSCMLDVGTYLVINLAFNHWLSGYAGAGGSPSTSGVAVSPSYVLTLHSSHAVGITACNNIDGLIADAVIQLALKAGKETAVRDGVACYQLTKGWGGLVVVAENRHQSSCFHIRCETTCNNLVSSRGSLYTADSVPPLHRQVIMILSQVDSYSGFSVKHKLTHRMAGNGVDDLGNWRPRSVKHDPPLTLDVANLHQPRPL
;
A
#
# COMPACT_ATOMS: atom_id res chain seq x y z
N THR A 1 5.33 -0.03 -17.70
CA THR A 1 4.50 1.12 -17.29
C THR A 1 5.32 2.34 -17.57
N GLU A 2 5.05 3.03 -18.66
CA GLU A 2 5.66 4.34 -18.92
C GLU A 2 5.19 5.26 -17.79
N VAL A 3 6.11 5.65 -16.92
CA VAL A 3 5.85 6.76 -16.02
C VAL A 3 5.96 8.00 -16.90
N GLU A 4 4.89 8.77 -17.04
CA GLU A 4 4.94 10.01 -17.81
C GLU A 4 6.00 10.92 -17.20
N GLU A 5 7.02 11.27 -18.00
CA GLU A 5 8.17 12.08 -17.59
C GLU A 5 7.74 13.38 -16.89
N ASP A 6 6.69 14.03 -17.41
CA ASP A 6 6.12 15.24 -16.83
C ASP A 6 5.60 15.05 -15.40
N MET A 7 5.00 13.89 -15.09
CA MET A 7 4.56 13.60 -13.72
C MET A 7 5.75 13.42 -12.77
N VAL A 8 6.86 12.84 -13.24
CA VAL A 8 8.09 12.72 -12.45
C VAL A 8 8.65 14.11 -12.20
N TRP A 9 8.75 14.92 -13.24
CA TRP A 9 9.26 16.29 -13.17
C TRP A 9 8.49 17.14 -12.16
N VAL A 10 7.16 17.19 -12.29
CA VAL A 10 6.30 17.99 -11.39
C VAL A 10 6.47 17.57 -9.93
N LYS A 11 6.61 16.26 -9.66
CA LYS A 11 6.83 15.76 -8.28
C LYS A 11 8.20 16.15 -7.74
N LEU A 12 9.25 16.02 -8.54
CA LEU A 12 10.60 16.39 -8.15
C LEU A 12 10.71 17.89 -7.87
N LEU A 13 10.16 18.71 -8.76
CA LEU A 13 10.16 20.17 -8.65
C LEU A 13 9.37 20.63 -7.41
N SER A 14 8.11 20.19 -7.27
CA SER A 14 7.28 20.55 -6.11
C SER A 14 7.86 20.08 -4.78
N SER A 15 8.52 18.91 -4.76
CA SER A 15 9.19 18.41 -3.54
C SER A 15 10.42 19.23 -3.18
N MET A 16 11.19 19.67 -4.18
CA MET A 16 12.32 20.57 -3.97
C MET A 16 11.86 21.94 -3.46
N GLU A 17 10.81 22.52 -4.06
CA GLU A 17 10.23 23.81 -3.65
C GLU A 17 9.65 23.75 -2.23
N ALA A 18 9.07 22.61 -1.85
CA ALA A 18 8.61 22.35 -0.49
C ALA A 18 9.76 22.12 0.52
N GLY A 19 11.01 22.04 0.06
CA GLY A 19 12.19 21.79 0.90
C GLY A 19 12.29 20.36 1.43
N TYR A 20 11.66 19.40 0.75
CA TYR A 20 11.71 17.99 1.14
C TYR A 20 13.06 17.37 0.80
N LEU A 21 13.49 16.42 1.64
CA LEU A 21 14.70 15.65 1.35
C LEU A 21 14.39 14.58 0.32
N MET A 22 15.27 14.42 -0.67
CA MET A 22 15.09 13.47 -1.75
C MET A 22 16.33 12.58 -1.89
N GLY A 23 16.09 11.28 -1.96
CA GLY A 23 17.10 10.28 -2.28
C GLY A 23 16.73 9.54 -3.56
N ALA A 24 17.73 9.10 -4.32
CA ALA A 24 17.53 8.25 -5.49
C ALA A 24 18.36 6.98 -5.36
N SER A 25 17.84 5.86 -5.86
CA SER A 25 18.54 4.58 -5.87
C SER A 25 18.86 4.16 -7.30
N CYS A 26 20.11 3.78 -7.52
CA CYS A 26 20.63 3.33 -8.80
C CYS A 26 20.76 1.80 -8.78
N GLY A 27 20.13 1.10 -9.71
CA GLY A 27 20.43 -0.28 -10.05
C GLY A 27 20.32 -1.33 -8.94
N GLY A 28 19.21 -1.39 -8.22
CA GLY A 28 18.95 -2.41 -7.20
C GLY A 28 17.49 -2.81 -7.05
N GLY A 29 16.61 -2.26 -7.89
CA GLY A 29 15.19 -2.52 -7.90
C GLY A 29 14.78 -3.52 -8.99
N ASN A 30 13.99 -3.04 -9.95
CA ASN A 30 13.40 -3.87 -11.01
C ASN A 30 14.22 -3.86 -12.31
N MET A 31 15.27 -3.03 -12.43
CA MET A 31 16.15 -3.03 -13.60
C MET A 31 17.24 -4.10 -13.47
N ASP A 32 17.43 -4.88 -14.55
CA ASP A 32 18.61 -5.72 -14.70
C ASP A 32 19.83 -4.82 -14.85
N THR A 33 20.79 -4.92 -13.93
CA THR A 33 21.95 -4.03 -13.90
C THR A 33 23.19 -4.77 -14.36
N ASN A 34 23.80 -4.29 -15.45
CA ASN A 34 25.16 -4.65 -15.80
C ASN A 34 26.14 -3.72 -15.07
N ASP A 35 26.84 -4.24 -14.06
CA ASP A 35 27.81 -3.48 -13.28
C ASP A 35 28.87 -2.79 -14.15
N GLU A 36 29.29 -3.40 -15.26
CA GLU A 36 30.28 -2.81 -16.17
C GLU A 36 29.73 -1.57 -16.88
N GLU A 37 28.48 -1.62 -17.34
CA GLU A 37 27.82 -0.50 -18.01
C GLU A 37 27.69 0.70 -17.06
N TYR A 38 27.18 0.48 -15.86
CA TYR A 38 27.03 1.53 -14.84
C TYR A 38 28.39 2.14 -14.47
N ASN A 39 29.42 1.32 -14.27
CA ASN A 39 30.77 1.81 -13.97
C ASN A 39 31.37 2.62 -15.13
N GLN A 40 31.10 2.25 -16.38
CA GLN A 40 31.57 2.97 -17.57
C GLN A 40 30.98 4.38 -17.64
N ILE A 41 29.68 4.53 -17.36
CA ILE A 41 28.99 5.84 -17.33
C ILE A 41 29.20 6.61 -16.01
N GLY A 42 29.95 6.03 -15.07
CA GLY A 42 30.33 6.67 -13.81
C GLY A 42 29.27 6.60 -12.71
N LEU A 43 28.30 5.72 -12.83
CA LEU A 43 27.31 5.42 -11.81
C LEU A 43 27.65 4.11 -11.09
N ARG A 44 27.30 4.03 -9.81
CA ARG A 44 27.42 2.80 -9.01
C ARG A 44 26.04 2.17 -8.81
N PRO A 45 25.82 0.91 -9.27
CA PRO A 45 24.57 0.20 -9.02
C PRO A 45 24.47 -0.23 -7.56
N ARG A 46 23.25 -0.58 -7.13
CA ARG A 46 22.87 -0.92 -5.75
C ARG A 46 23.34 0.12 -4.73
N HIS A 47 23.23 1.41 -5.08
CA HIS A 47 23.72 2.50 -4.25
C HIS A 47 22.75 3.68 -4.18
N ALA A 48 22.76 4.37 -3.04
CA ALA A 48 21.91 5.52 -2.77
C ALA A 48 22.64 6.84 -3.07
N TYR A 49 21.93 7.75 -3.75
CA TYR A 49 22.36 9.09 -4.09
C TYR A 49 21.40 10.10 -3.45
N SER A 50 21.88 11.30 -3.15
CA SER A 50 21.00 12.41 -2.75
C SER A 50 20.60 13.21 -3.99
N VAL A 51 19.33 13.57 -4.12
CA VAL A 51 18.88 14.55 -5.11
C VAL A 51 18.90 15.92 -4.43
N LEU A 52 19.77 16.81 -4.91
CA LEU A 52 20.05 18.09 -4.25
C LEU A 52 19.26 19.24 -4.87
N ARG A 53 19.08 19.22 -6.19
CA ARG A 53 18.43 20.30 -6.94
C ARG A 53 17.80 19.77 -8.23
N VAL A 54 16.74 20.44 -8.67
CA VAL A 54 15.97 20.13 -9.88
C VAL A 54 15.65 21.47 -10.54
N THR A 55 16.00 21.67 -11.81
CA THR A 55 15.76 22.96 -12.50
C THR A 55 15.56 22.79 -14.00
N SER A 56 14.70 23.61 -14.59
CA SER A 56 14.53 23.69 -16.05
C SER A 56 15.14 24.97 -16.57
N GLU A 57 16.02 24.88 -17.56
CA GLU A 57 16.75 26.02 -18.11
C GLU A 57 16.68 26.05 -19.64
N LEU A 58 16.82 27.23 -20.22
CA LEU A 58 17.01 27.37 -21.67
C LEU A 58 18.50 27.30 -22.02
N THR A 59 18.86 26.40 -22.91
CA THR A 59 20.18 26.35 -23.53
C THR A 59 20.38 27.53 -24.47
N GLN A 60 21.62 27.78 -24.90
CA GLN A 60 21.98 28.90 -25.77
C GLN A 60 21.30 28.83 -27.16
N ASN A 61 20.89 27.64 -27.60
CA ASN A 61 20.11 27.44 -28.84
C ASN A 61 18.59 27.50 -28.63
N GLY A 62 18.11 27.84 -27.42
CA GLY A 62 16.69 28.01 -27.11
C GLY A 62 15.94 26.72 -26.75
N THR A 63 16.65 25.61 -26.55
CA THR A 63 16.04 24.35 -26.10
C THR A 63 15.86 24.36 -24.59
N CYS A 64 14.68 23.97 -24.10
CA CYS A 64 14.46 23.79 -22.66
C CYS A 64 15.02 22.44 -22.22
N VAL A 65 15.89 22.44 -21.21
CA VAL A 65 16.49 21.23 -20.62
C VAL A 65 16.10 21.10 -19.16
N ARG A 66 15.74 19.89 -18.74
CA ARG A 66 15.38 19.53 -17.37
C ARG A 66 16.57 18.86 -16.69
N LEU A 67 17.18 19.54 -15.74
CA LEU A 67 18.40 19.11 -15.07
C LEU A 67 18.14 18.71 -13.63
N VAL A 68 18.78 17.61 -13.21
CA VAL A 68 18.75 17.10 -11.84
C VAL A 68 20.19 17.04 -11.32
N GLN A 69 20.43 17.64 -10.15
CA GLN A 69 21.70 17.57 -9.45
C GLN A 69 21.66 16.43 -8.44
N LEU A 70 22.54 15.46 -8.60
CA LEU A 70 22.70 14.35 -7.67
C LEU A 70 24.06 14.36 -6.98
N ARG A 71 24.13 13.69 -5.84
CA ARG A 71 25.38 13.49 -5.09
C ARG A 71 25.55 12.03 -4.68
N ASN A 72 26.70 11.47 -5.04
CA ASN A 72 27.21 10.25 -4.44
C ASN A 72 27.81 10.55 -3.05
N PRO A 73 27.29 9.98 -1.96
CA PRO A 73 27.81 10.23 -0.62
C PRO A 73 29.26 9.77 -0.42
N TRP A 74 29.78 8.86 -1.25
CA TRP A 74 31.18 8.41 -1.19
C TRP A 74 32.18 9.37 -1.84
N GLY A 75 31.72 10.42 -2.52
CA GLY A 75 32.61 11.42 -3.12
C GLY A 75 33.33 10.99 -4.40
N HIS A 76 33.13 9.74 -4.83
CA HIS A 76 33.68 9.19 -6.07
C HIS A 76 32.57 8.59 -6.94
N PHE A 77 32.85 8.21 -8.19
CA PHE A 77 31.86 7.77 -9.19
C PHE A 77 30.87 8.90 -9.54
N SER A 78 31.35 9.82 -10.37
CA SER A 78 30.53 10.89 -10.95
C SER A 78 30.09 10.51 -12.35
N TRP A 79 28.84 10.86 -12.67
CA TRP A 79 28.27 10.75 -14.01
C TRP A 79 29.21 11.28 -15.10
N LYS A 80 29.31 10.56 -16.22
CA LYS A 80 30.20 10.88 -17.36
C LYS A 80 29.46 11.22 -18.66
N GLY A 81 28.13 11.22 -18.65
CA GLY A 81 27.34 11.57 -19.83
C GLY A 81 27.06 13.07 -19.94
N ASP A 82 25.92 13.42 -20.52
CA ASP A 82 25.53 14.81 -20.75
C ASP A 82 25.36 15.58 -19.43
N TRP A 83 25.87 16.81 -19.39
CA TRP A 83 25.93 17.67 -18.18
C TRP A 83 26.77 17.13 -17.02
N SER A 84 27.55 16.06 -17.23
CA SER A 84 28.65 15.68 -16.33
C SER A 84 29.65 16.81 -16.11
N ASN A 85 30.54 16.65 -15.12
CA ASN A 85 31.51 17.68 -14.80
C ASN A 85 32.53 17.93 -15.92
N GLU A 86 32.77 16.94 -16.79
CA GLU A 86 33.63 17.07 -17.98
C GLU A 86 32.84 17.34 -19.28
N SER A 87 31.51 17.50 -19.22
CA SER A 87 30.69 17.64 -20.43
C SER A 87 30.98 18.92 -21.20
N VAL A 88 31.14 18.78 -22.52
CA VAL A 88 31.28 19.91 -23.46
C VAL A 88 30.04 20.80 -23.51
N LEU A 89 28.88 20.30 -23.07
CA LEU A 89 27.62 21.06 -23.04
C LEU A 89 27.72 22.28 -22.12
N TRP A 90 28.51 22.22 -21.04
CA TRP A 90 28.77 23.40 -20.21
C TRP A 90 29.52 24.49 -20.97
N GLN A 91 30.47 24.13 -21.83
CA GLN A 91 31.23 25.08 -22.65
C GLN A 91 30.35 25.70 -23.74
N GLN A 92 29.42 24.92 -24.30
CA GLN A 92 28.43 25.37 -25.28
C GLN A 92 27.32 26.22 -24.65
N ASN A 93 27.18 26.22 -23.32
CA ASN A 93 26.15 26.95 -22.59
C ASN A 93 26.77 27.74 -21.42
N PRO A 94 27.63 28.75 -21.68
CA PRO A 94 28.40 29.43 -20.66
C PRO A 94 27.55 30.16 -19.63
N GLN A 95 26.34 30.63 -20.01
CA GLN A 95 25.40 31.25 -19.07
C GLN A 95 24.91 30.24 -18.02
N LEU A 96 24.55 29.02 -18.45
CA LEU A 96 24.13 27.95 -17.55
C LEU A 96 25.30 27.45 -16.70
N ALA A 97 26.49 27.35 -17.28
CA ALA A 97 27.68 26.99 -16.53
C ALA A 97 27.95 27.98 -15.39
N ASN A 98 27.84 29.28 -15.64
CA ASN A 98 28.03 30.28 -14.58
C ASN A 98 26.99 30.19 -13.46
N GLN A 99 25.77 29.72 -13.75
CA GLN A 99 24.68 29.62 -12.78
C GLN A 99 24.71 28.31 -11.98
N LEU A 100 24.98 27.19 -12.65
CA LEU A 100 24.76 25.84 -12.11
C LEU A 100 26.04 25.03 -11.91
N PHE A 101 27.10 25.31 -12.69
CA PHE A 101 28.30 24.51 -12.70
C PHE A 101 29.26 24.90 -11.57
N GLN A 102 29.58 23.95 -10.70
CA GLN A 102 30.52 24.14 -9.60
C GLN A 102 31.83 23.44 -9.96
N ARG A 103 32.81 24.22 -10.40
CA ARG A 103 34.08 23.75 -10.98
C ARG A 103 34.95 22.89 -10.04
N ASN A 104 34.67 22.91 -8.72
CA ASN A 104 35.39 22.17 -7.67
C ASN A 104 34.44 21.27 -6.86
N ALA A 105 33.47 20.62 -7.50
CA ALA A 105 32.55 19.69 -6.86
C ALA A 105 33.22 18.34 -6.53
N ASP A 106 34.33 18.35 -5.78
CA ASP A 106 35.13 17.17 -5.37
C ASP A 106 34.39 16.20 -4.42
N ASN A 107 33.09 16.44 -4.20
CA ASN A 107 32.25 15.71 -3.24
C ASN A 107 31.26 14.75 -3.92
N GLY A 108 31.57 14.29 -5.14
CA GLY A 108 30.75 13.34 -5.90
C GLY A 108 29.42 13.93 -6.39
N THR A 109 29.35 15.26 -6.59
CA THR A 109 28.15 15.95 -7.09
C THR A 109 28.25 16.13 -8.61
N PHE A 110 27.14 15.89 -9.30
CA PHE A 110 27.03 16.02 -10.75
C PHE A 110 25.62 16.41 -11.16
N TRP A 111 25.49 16.97 -12.36
CA TRP A 111 24.21 17.21 -13.02
C TRP A 111 23.97 16.14 -14.08
N MET A 112 22.71 15.85 -14.37
CA MET A 112 22.28 15.04 -15.50
C MET A 112 20.91 15.48 -16.00
N CYS A 113 20.55 15.06 -17.21
CA CYS A 113 19.21 15.21 -17.75
C CYS A 113 18.21 14.34 -16.97
N LEU A 114 16.95 14.78 -16.89
CA LEU A 114 15.86 13.98 -16.29
C LEU A 114 15.68 12.64 -17.00
N GLU A 115 15.83 12.63 -18.32
CA GLU A 115 15.71 11.47 -19.19
C GLU A 115 16.75 10.40 -18.82
N ASP A 116 18.00 10.82 -18.57
CA ASP A 116 19.06 9.93 -18.09
C ASP A 116 18.78 9.44 -16.66
N MET A 117 18.28 10.31 -15.79
CA MET A 117 17.86 9.90 -14.45
C MET A 117 16.80 8.79 -14.52
N MET A 118 15.77 8.96 -15.35
CA MET A 118 14.70 7.96 -15.51
C MET A 118 15.19 6.67 -16.18
N LYS A 119 16.26 6.74 -16.97
CA LYS A 119 16.90 5.57 -17.59
C LYS A 119 17.75 4.77 -16.60
N TYR A 120 18.47 5.41 -15.69
CA TYR A 120 19.48 4.76 -14.84
C TYR A 120 19.10 4.63 -13.36
N PHE A 121 18.10 5.36 -12.87
CA PHE A 121 17.64 5.29 -11.48
C PHE A 121 16.30 4.57 -11.38
N ASP A 122 16.23 3.61 -10.45
CA ASP A 122 15.04 2.77 -10.24
C ASP A 122 13.95 3.50 -9.45
N SER A 123 14.35 4.37 -8.53
CA SER A 123 13.44 4.99 -7.57
C SER A 123 13.96 6.31 -7.05
N VAL A 124 13.01 7.19 -6.70
CA VAL A 124 13.24 8.38 -5.89
C VAL A 124 12.37 8.28 -4.66
N ASP A 125 12.99 8.38 -3.48
CA ASP A 125 12.32 8.46 -2.20
C ASP A 125 12.28 9.92 -1.73
N ILE A 126 11.07 10.41 -1.45
CA ILE A 126 10.83 11.77 -0.97
C ILE A 126 10.43 11.69 0.50
N CYS A 127 11.24 12.32 1.36
CA CYS A 127 10.93 12.48 2.77
C CYS A 127 10.25 13.83 2.98
N LYS A 128 8.92 13.80 3.09
CA LYS A 128 8.12 14.99 3.41
C LYS A 128 8.44 15.45 4.82
N ILE A 129 8.83 16.71 4.97
CA ILE A 129 9.09 17.34 6.26
C ILE A 129 8.02 18.40 6.46
N TYR A 130 7.12 18.16 7.39
CA TYR A 130 6.07 19.13 7.70
C TYR A 130 6.62 20.25 8.58
N GLY A 131 6.37 21.50 8.18
CA GLY A 131 6.80 22.67 8.92
C GLY A 131 6.04 22.86 10.25
N ARG A 132 6.44 23.87 11.03
CA ARG A 132 5.86 24.18 12.36
C ARG A 132 4.35 24.44 12.38
N ASN A 133 3.75 24.67 11.21
CA ASN A 133 2.32 24.96 11.07
C ASN A 133 1.46 23.69 11.03
N TRP A 134 2.08 22.50 10.94
CA TRP A 134 1.39 21.22 11.00
C TRP A 134 1.39 20.68 12.42
N VAL A 135 0.31 19.97 12.76
CA VAL A 135 0.17 19.25 14.02
C VAL A 135 0.53 17.79 13.79
N GLU A 136 1.32 17.20 14.68
CA GLU A 136 1.67 15.78 14.66
C GLU A 136 1.08 15.06 15.87
N VAL A 137 0.48 13.89 15.64
CA VAL A 137 0.08 12.95 16.68
C VAL A 137 0.56 11.55 16.32
N SER A 138 1.15 10.83 17.28
CA SER A 138 1.59 9.44 17.10
C SER A 138 0.89 8.51 18.08
N LEU A 139 0.32 7.43 17.56
CA LEU A 139 -0.53 6.48 18.29
C LEU A 139 -0.03 5.06 18.08
N GLY A 140 0.25 4.35 19.17
CA GLY A 140 0.62 2.94 19.11
C GLY A 140 -0.61 2.04 18.97
N GLY A 141 -0.43 0.89 18.31
CA GLY A 141 -1.46 -0.13 18.19
C GLY A 141 -0.90 -1.52 17.92
N LYS A 142 -1.79 -2.52 17.91
CA LYS A 142 -1.48 -3.90 17.56
C LYS A 142 -2.48 -4.41 16.54
N PHE A 143 -2.04 -5.27 15.64
CA PHE A 143 -2.92 -5.98 14.73
C PHE A 143 -3.47 -7.25 15.40
N PRO A 144 -4.78 -7.53 15.25
CA PRO A 144 -5.38 -8.74 15.81
C PRO A 144 -4.82 -9.98 15.12
N THR A 145 -4.62 -11.07 15.86
CA THR A 145 -4.09 -12.34 15.31
C THR A 145 -5.16 -13.19 14.62
N SER A 146 -6.44 -12.85 14.81
CA SER A 146 -7.57 -13.45 14.11
C SER A 146 -8.71 -12.45 13.96
N ALA A 147 -9.74 -12.79 13.18
CA ALA A 147 -10.95 -11.98 13.07
C ALA A 147 -11.81 -12.01 14.36
N ALA A 148 -11.56 -12.96 15.27
CA ALA A 148 -12.28 -13.06 16.54
C ALA A 148 -11.81 -12.03 17.57
N GLU A 149 -10.57 -11.53 17.43
CA GLU A 149 -10.01 -10.55 18.34
C GLU A 149 -10.53 -9.13 18.06
N PRO A 150 -10.68 -8.29 19.10
CA PRO A 150 -11.07 -6.90 18.94
C PRO A 150 -9.99 -6.14 18.15
N LEU A 151 -10.42 -5.34 17.18
CA LEU A 151 -9.54 -4.43 16.45
C LEU A 151 -9.42 -3.11 17.22
N THR A 152 -8.24 -2.49 17.22
CA THR A 152 -8.09 -1.10 17.68
C THR A 152 -8.13 -0.17 16.47
N GLY A 153 -9.06 0.78 16.47
CA GLY A 153 -9.13 1.86 15.49
C GLY A 153 -9.05 3.21 16.17
N PHE A 154 -9.21 4.28 15.39
CA PHE A 154 -9.14 5.65 15.90
C PHE A 154 -10.30 6.47 15.38
N THR A 155 -11.03 7.13 16.29
CA THR A 155 -11.99 8.15 15.92
C THR A 155 -11.25 9.45 15.70
N LEU A 156 -11.44 10.04 14.53
CA LEU A 156 -10.86 11.31 14.11
C LEU A 156 -11.97 12.34 13.96
N GLU A 157 -11.82 13.48 14.63
CA GLU A 157 -12.71 14.62 14.55
C GLU A 157 -12.01 15.77 13.84
N VAL A 158 -12.56 16.16 12.70
CA VAL A 158 -12.07 17.25 11.87
C VAL A 158 -12.94 18.47 12.11
N PHE A 159 -12.36 19.51 12.71
CA PHE A 159 -13.07 20.74 13.07
C PHE A 159 -13.11 21.77 11.93
N LYS A 160 -12.18 21.65 10.98
CA LYS A 160 -12.05 22.51 9.80
C LYS A 160 -11.47 21.68 8.67
N GLU A 161 -11.91 21.94 7.44
CA GLU A 161 -11.33 21.33 6.25
C GLU A 161 -9.81 21.44 6.26
N CYS A 162 -9.12 20.31 6.18
CA CYS A 162 -7.69 20.24 6.32
C CYS A 162 -7.06 19.10 5.51
N GLU A 163 -5.80 19.31 5.14
CA GLU A 163 -4.92 18.27 4.61
C GLU A 163 -4.39 17.40 5.76
N LEU A 164 -4.40 16.09 5.55
CA LEU A 164 -3.89 15.08 6.48
C LEU A 164 -2.98 14.09 5.76
N GLU A 165 -1.90 13.71 6.43
CA GLU A 165 -1.02 12.61 6.02
C GLU A 165 -0.94 11.59 7.16
N PHE A 166 -1.31 10.35 6.84
CA PHE A 166 -1.22 9.21 7.73
C PHE A 166 0.00 8.38 7.35
N SER A 167 0.83 8.05 8.32
CA SER A 167 2.00 7.18 8.18
C SER A 167 1.95 6.06 9.19
N LEU A 168 1.80 4.83 8.71
CA LEU A 168 1.75 3.61 9.51
C LEU A 168 3.11 2.91 9.44
N PHE A 169 3.78 2.81 10.58
CA PHE A 169 5.07 2.14 10.74
C PHE A 169 4.92 0.85 11.51
N GLN A 170 5.41 -0.26 10.96
CA GLN A 170 5.49 -1.53 11.68
C GLN A 170 6.72 -1.54 12.58
N GLN A 171 6.54 -1.90 13.85
CA GLN A 171 7.66 -2.00 14.79
C GLN A 171 8.38 -3.33 14.58
N LEU A 172 9.52 -3.28 13.88
CA LEU A 172 10.40 -4.42 13.64
C LEU A 172 11.75 -4.17 14.30
N SER A 173 12.35 -5.22 14.89
CA SER A 173 13.70 -5.12 15.46
C SER A 173 14.73 -4.96 14.34
N ARG A 174 15.65 -3.99 14.50
CA ARG A 174 16.81 -3.82 13.59
C ARG A 174 17.97 -4.76 13.95
N THR A 175 17.93 -5.43 15.10
CA THR A 175 19.12 -6.01 15.76
C THR A 175 19.29 -7.52 15.60
N GLN A 176 18.44 -8.21 14.83
CA GLN A 176 18.64 -9.62 14.52
C GLN A 176 18.73 -9.85 13.02
N GLU A 177 19.97 -9.94 12.52
CA GLU A 177 20.30 -10.37 11.15
C GLU A 177 19.75 -11.77 10.82
N SER A 178 19.27 -12.53 11.81
CA SER A 178 18.72 -13.88 11.68
C SER A 178 17.19 -13.98 11.68
N SER A 179 16.44 -12.90 11.95
CA SER A 179 14.99 -12.90 11.77
C SER A 179 14.63 -12.17 10.48
N ASN A 180 14.70 -12.88 9.35
CA ASN A 180 14.12 -12.47 8.05
C ASN A 180 12.59 -12.40 8.14
N GLN A 181 12.04 -11.64 9.10
CA GLN A 181 10.61 -11.49 9.26
C GLN A 181 10.13 -10.47 8.25
N SER A 182 9.52 -10.97 7.18
CA SER A 182 8.76 -10.16 6.24
C SER A 182 7.73 -9.30 7.00
N PRO A 183 7.56 -8.01 6.65
CA PRO A 183 6.53 -7.18 7.26
C PRO A 183 5.14 -7.77 7.00
N VAL A 184 4.16 -7.32 7.78
CA VAL A 184 2.76 -7.71 7.59
C VAL A 184 2.17 -6.94 6.40
N ASP A 185 1.22 -7.54 5.70
CA ASP A 185 0.49 -6.87 4.63
C ASP A 185 -0.52 -5.88 5.23
N THR A 186 -0.31 -4.58 5.05
CA THR A 186 -1.08 -3.54 5.76
C THR A 186 -1.83 -2.60 4.83
N CYS A 187 -2.93 -2.04 5.31
CA CYS A 187 -3.72 -1.03 4.62
C CYS A 187 -4.37 -0.07 5.63
N ILE A 188 -4.20 1.23 5.42
CA ILE A 188 -4.89 2.29 6.18
C ILE A 188 -6.22 2.55 5.48
N CYS A 189 -7.33 2.53 6.21
CA CYS A 189 -8.66 2.86 5.69
C CYS A 189 -9.30 3.96 6.54
N ILE A 190 -9.91 4.94 5.87
CA ILE A 190 -10.54 6.09 6.50
C ILE A 190 -12.00 6.13 6.04
N PHE A 191 -12.91 6.03 7.00
CA PHE A 191 -14.34 6.00 6.78
C PHE A 191 -14.99 7.22 7.39
N ARG A 192 -16.02 7.76 6.73
CA ARG A 192 -16.96 8.64 7.43
C ARG A 192 -17.66 7.81 8.50
N SER A 193 -17.80 8.37 9.70
CA SER A 193 -18.34 7.63 10.84
C SER A 193 -19.41 8.43 11.54
N SER A 194 -20.39 7.71 12.09
CA SER A 194 -21.33 8.23 13.07
C SER A 194 -21.29 7.36 14.31
N VAL A 195 -21.59 7.96 15.46
CA VAL A 195 -21.69 7.24 16.73
C VAL A 195 -23.16 6.92 16.98
N PHE A 196 -23.48 5.63 17.09
CA PHE A 196 -24.81 5.16 17.45
C PHE A 196 -24.70 4.31 18.72
N ASN A 197 -25.45 4.66 19.76
CA ASN A 197 -25.41 4.00 21.08
C ASN A 197 -23.97 3.86 21.65
N GLY A 198 -23.12 4.87 21.45
CA GLY A 198 -21.73 4.85 21.92
C GLY A 198 -20.79 3.93 21.13
N LYS A 199 -21.23 3.35 20.01
CA LYS A 199 -20.40 2.58 19.08
C LYS A 199 -20.19 3.35 17.79
N ALA A 200 -18.93 3.39 17.34
CA ALA A 200 -18.60 3.94 16.03
C ALA A 200 -19.12 3.00 14.95
N THR A 201 -19.74 3.56 13.91
CA THR A 201 -20.19 2.81 12.75
C THR A 201 -19.33 3.15 11.53
N ILE A 202 -19.10 2.17 10.65
CA ILE A 202 -18.44 2.39 9.36
C ILE A 202 -19.48 2.93 8.38
N GLY A 203 -19.28 4.15 7.90
CA GLY A 203 -19.98 4.71 6.76
C GLY A 203 -19.17 4.56 5.47
N THR A 204 -19.32 5.52 4.56
CA THR A 204 -18.62 5.53 3.28
C THR A 204 -17.11 5.68 3.45
N MET A 205 -16.34 4.87 2.71
CA MET A 205 -14.89 5.05 2.65
C MET A 205 -14.50 6.34 1.91
N VAL A 206 -13.65 7.14 2.55
CA VAL A 206 -13.23 8.45 2.05
C VAL A 206 -11.84 8.37 1.45
N ALA A 207 -10.93 7.66 2.12
CA ALA A 207 -9.57 7.44 1.65
C ALA A 207 -9.02 6.10 2.13
N SER A 208 -8.03 5.58 1.41
CA SER A 208 -7.31 4.37 1.80
C SER A 208 -5.90 4.37 1.24
N SER A 209 -4.96 3.76 1.94
CA SER A 209 -3.67 3.43 1.37
C SER A 209 -3.79 2.26 0.38
N LYS A 210 -2.79 2.10 -0.50
CA LYS A 210 -2.61 0.82 -1.18
C LYS A 210 -2.23 -0.24 -0.13
N ARG A 211 -2.65 -1.48 -0.35
CA ARG A 211 -2.28 -2.63 0.49
C ARG A 211 -0.97 -3.23 0.03
N LYS A 212 0.03 -3.26 0.91
CA LYS A 212 1.37 -3.77 0.60
C LYS A 212 2.04 -4.40 1.82
N VAL A 213 2.89 -5.38 1.53
CA VAL A 213 3.85 -5.98 2.46
C VAL A 213 5.07 -5.05 2.56
N LYS A 214 4.96 -4.00 3.38
CA LYS A 214 6.01 -2.99 3.58
C LYS A 214 6.08 -2.55 5.03
N LYS A 215 7.29 -2.23 5.50
CA LYS A 215 7.53 -1.71 6.87
C LYS A 215 6.83 -0.38 7.14
N HIS A 216 6.55 0.40 6.10
CA HIS A 216 5.86 1.67 6.16
C HIS A 216 4.79 1.74 5.07
N GLN A 217 3.63 2.29 5.42
CA GLN A 217 2.54 2.59 4.50
C GLN A 217 2.01 4.00 4.80
N SER A 218 1.74 4.79 3.77
CA SER A 218 1.13 6.11 3.93
C SER A 218 -0.19 6.26 3.18
N CYS A 219 -1.00 7.21 3.63
CA CYS A 219 -2.23 7.67 3.00
C CYS A 219 -2.36 9.18 3.19
N SER A 220 -2.54 9.91 2.09
CA SER A 220 -2.74 11.36 2.10
C SER A 220 -4.18 11.65 1.67
N CYS A 221 -4.85 12.58 2.35
CA CYS A 221 -6.20 13.02 1.98
C CYS A 221 -6.53 14.42 2.48
N MET A 222 -7.53 15.03 1.84
CA MET A 222 -8.25 16.20 2.34
C MET A 222 -9.55 15.72 2.98
N LEU A 223 -9.86 16.19 4.18
CA LEU A 223 -11.11 15.87 4.86
C LEU A 223 -11.85 17.16 5.23
N ASP A 224 -13.16 17.17 4.96
CA ASP A 224 -14.08 18.20 5.42
C ASP A 224 -14.40 18.05 6.92
N VAL A 225 -15.18 18.99 7.46
CA VAL A 225 -15.66 18.94 8.85
C VAL A 225 -16.50 17.67 9.08
N GLY A 226 -16.15 16.91 10.11
CA GLY A 226 -16.91 15.72 10.48
C GLY A 226 -16.15 14.72 11.33
N THR A 227 -16.81 13.59 11.60
CA THR A 227 -16.26 12.46 12.34
C THR A 227 -15.90 11.32 11.40
N TYR A 228 -14.72 10.75 11.60
CA TYR A 228 -14.14 9.71 10.78
C TYR A 228 -13.65 8.57 11.67
N LEU A 229 -13.61 7.37 11.09
CA LEU A 229 -13.01 6.19 11.69
C LEU A 229 -11.81 5.77 10.86
N VAL A 230 -10.64 5.75 11.50
CA VAL A 230 -9.38 5.30 10.92
C VAL A 230 -9.11 3.88 11.38
N ILE A 231 -9.01 2.96 10.43
CA ILE A 231 -8.78 1.54 10.68
C ILE A 231 -7.52 1.10 9.96
N ASN A 232 -6.59 0.51 10.71
CA ASN A 232 -5.40 -0.11 10.17
C ASN A 232 -5.64 -1.61 10.01
N LEU A 233 -5.84 -2.05 8.78
CA LEU A 233 -6.03 -3.44 8.44
C LEU A 233 -4.68 -4.12 8.22
N ALA A 234 -4.59 -5.38 8.63
CA ALA A 234 -3.44 -6.22 8.43
C ALA A 234 -3.86 -7.64 8.06
N PHE A 235 -3.07 -8.28 7.20
CA PHE A 235 -3.33 -9.60 6.64
C PHE A 235 -2.00 -10.36 6.53
N ASN A 236 -2.05 -11.67 6.27
CA ASN A 236 -0.92 -12.63 6.21
C ASN A 236 -0.42 -13.20 7.54
N HIS A 237 -0.67 -12.55 8.68
CA HIS A 237 -0.10 -12.99 9.96
C HIS A 237 -0.99 -13.93 10.76
N TRP A 238 -2.27 -14.09 10.38
CA TRP A 238 -3.26 -14.91 11.11
C TRP A 238 -2.95 -16.41 11.07
N LEU A 239 -2.55 -16.92 9.90
CA LEU A 239 -2.33 -18.35 9.68
C LEU A 239 -0.85 -18.76 9.72
N SER A 240 0.05 -17.77 9.77
CA SER A 240 1.50 -18.01 9.76
C SER A 240 2.10 -18.15 11.17
N GLY A 241 1.28 -18.19 12.23
CA GLY A 241 1.75 -18.36 13.61
C GLY A 241 2.92 -17.45 13.97
N TYR A 242 2.86 -16.18 13.54
CA TYR A 242 3.93 -15.17 13.57
C TYR A 242 5.38 -15.68 13.74
N ALA A 243 5.77 -16.61 12.88
CA ALA A 243 7.15 -16.86 12.49
C ALA A 243 7.15 -16.76 10.96
N GLY A 244 7.46 -15.57 10.45
CA GLY A 244 7.41 -15.29 9.02
C GLY A 244 8.20 -16.34 8.22
N ALA A 245 7.59 -16.82 7.13
CA ALA A 245 8.27 -17.37 5.95
C ALA A 245 9.57 -18.18 6.17
N GLY A 246 9.56 -19.15 7.09
CA GLY A 246 10.69 -20.08 7.31
C GLY A 246 11.34 -20.04 8.69
N GLY A 247 10.84 -19.22 9.63
CA GLY A 247 11.23 -19.32 11.04
C GLY A 247 10.59 -20.54 11.72
N SER A 248 11.38 -21.31 12.48
CA SER A 248 10.83 -22.33 13.39
C SER A 248 9.78 -21.69 14.32
N PRO A 249 8.68 -22.39 14.62
CA PRO A 249 7.69 -21.90 15.58
C PRO A 249 8.39 -21.58 16.90
N SER A 250 8.04 -20.44 17.49
CA SER A 250 8.53 -20.10 18.83
C SER A 250 8.25 -21.28 19.77
N THR A 251 9.27 -21.69 20.51
CA THR A 251 9.20 -22.78 21.49
C THR A 251 8.23 -22.54 22.64
N SER A 252 7.54 -21.38 22.64
CA SER A 252 6.58 -20.94 23.64
C SER A 252 5.11 -20.91 23.18
N GLY A 253 4.79 -21.19 21.91
CA GLY A 253 3.40 -21.39 21.45
C GLY A 253 2.47 -20.17 21.55
N VAL A 254 2.98 -18.97 21.86
CA VAL A 254 2.17 -17.73 21.92
C VAL A 254 2.37 -16.93 20.64
N ALA A 255 1.32 -16.82 19.83
CA ALA A 255 1.31 -15.94 18.67
C ALA A 255 1.46 -14.48 19.12
N VAL A 256 2.52 -13.80 18.71
CA VAL A 256 2.76 -12.40 19.07
C VAL A 256 2.05 -11.49 18.07
N SER A 257 1.08 -10.71 18.55
CA SER A 257 0.39 -9.69 17.76
C SER A 257 1.37 -8.64 17.23
N PRO A 258 1.45 -8.40 15.91
CA PRO A 258 2.39 -7.43 15.36
C PRO A 258 1.97 -6.01 15.75
N SER A 259 2.92 -5.20 16.20
CA SER A 259 2.66 -3.83 16.64
C SER A 259 3.00 -2.79 15.57
N TYR A 260 2.33 -1.64 15.67
CA TYR A 260 2.52 -0.52 14.78
C TYR A 260 2.47 0.81 15.52
N VAL A 261 2.96 1.85 14.84
CA VAL A 261 2.75 3.26 15.20
C VAL A 261 2.07 3.93 14.02
N LEU A 262 0.91 4.52 14.25
CA LEU A 262 0.24 5.42 13.31
C LEU A 262 0.61 6.86 13.68
N THR A 263 1.30 7.54 12.78
CA THR A 263 1.56 8.97 12.86
C THR A 263 0.60 9.69 11.94
N LEU A 264 -0.02 10.75 12.45
CA LEU A 264 -0.89 11.65 11.72
C LEU A 264 -0.27 13.05 11.72
N HIS A 265 -0.03 13.59 10.54
CA HIS A 265 0.26 15.00 10.33
C HIS A 265 -0.99 15.68 9.79
N SER A 266 -1.41 16.79 10.38
CA SER A 266 -2.54 17.58 9.91
C SER A 266 -2.20 19.06 9.79
N SER A 267 -2.68 19.70 8.71
CA SER A 267 -2.49 21.15 8.47
C SER A 267 -3.27 22.04 9.43
N HIS A 268 -4.25 21.49 10.15
CA HIS A 268 -5.02 22.15 11.21
C HIS A 268 -5.21 21.19 12.40
N ALA A 269 -5.55 21.73 13.57
CA ALA A 269 -5.85 20.92 14.74
C ALA A 269 -7.03 19.97 14.49
N VAL A 270 -6.87 18.72 14.92
CA VAL A 270 -7.87 17.65 14.83
C VAL A 270 -7.92 16.91 16.16
N GLY A 271 -9.08 16.34 16.50
CA GLY A 271 -9.22 15.44 17.64
C GLY A 271 -8.97 14.01 17.19
N ILE A 272 -8.11 13.25 17.86
CA ILE A 272 -7.94 11.82 17.56
C ILE A 272 -7.85 11.01 18.85
N THR A 273 -8.66 9.95 18.92
CA THR A 273 -8.76 9.09 20.10
C THR A 273 -8.88 7.63 19.69
N ALA A 274 -8.23 6.73 20.44
CA ALA A 274 -8.40 5.29 20.23
C ALA A 274 -9.85 4.86 20.49
N CYS A 275 -10.36 3.98 19.64
CA CYS A 275 -11.69 3.38 19.74
C CYS A 275 -11.55 1.86 19.77
N ASN A 276 -12.00 1.26 20.87
CA ASN A 276 -11.94 -0.19 21.09
C ASN A 276 -13.28 -0.88 20.79
N ASN A 277 -14.34 -0.12 20.47
CA ASN A 277 -15.68 -0.63 20.21
C ASN A 277 -15.94 -0.89 18.71
N ILE A 278 -14.97 -1.48 18.00
CA ILE A 278 -15.06 -1.74 16.56
C ILE A 278 -15.11 -3.23 16.22
N ASP A 279 -15.54 -4.05 17.18
CA ASP A 279 -15.67 -5.49 17.03
C ASP A 279 -16.53 -5.86 15.83
N GLY A 280 -16.03 -6.80 15.03
CA GLY A 280 -16.71 -7.26 13.83
C GLY A 280 -16.66 -6.26 12.66
N LEU A 281 -16.02 -5.10 12.76
CA LEU A 281 -15.99 -4.13 11.66
C LEU A 281 -14.90 -4.41 10.60
N ILE A 282 -14.04 -5.43 10.79
CA ILE A 282 -13.03 -5.81 9.79
C ILE A 282 -13.70 -6.18 8.46
N ALA A 283 -14.76 -7.01 8.49
CA ALA A 283 -15.49 -7.38 7.29
C ALA A 283 -16.10 -6.15 6.59
N ASP A 284 -16.74 -5.27 7.36
CA ASP A 284 -17.38 -4.07 6.85
C ASP A 284 -16.35 -3.11 6.22
N ALA A 285 -15.17 -2.96 6.83
CA ALA A 285 -14.06 -2.20 6.28
C ALA A 285 -13.55 -2.78 4.95
N VAL A 286 -13.33 -4.10 4.88
CA VAL A 286 -12.89 -4.79 3.65
C VAL A 286 -13.96 -4.71 2.56
N ILE A 287 -15.24 -4.82 2.92
CA ILE A 287 -16.36 -4.68 2.00
C ILE A 287 -16.39 -3.27 1.41
N GLN A 288 -16.37 -2.22 2.24
CA GLN A 288 -16.36 -0.82 1.78
C GLN A 288 -15.14 -0.52 0.90
N LEU A 289 -13.99 -1.09 1.24
CA LEU A 289 -12.78 -1.01 0.44
C LEU A 289 -12.96 -1.64 -0.95
N ALA A 290 -13.53 -2.84 -1.02
CA ALA A 290 -13.80 -3.53 -2.28
C ALA A 290 -14.86 -2.81 -3.12
N LEU A 291 -15.91 -2.26 -2.51
CA LEU A 291 -16.93 -1.48 -3.21
C LEU A 291 -16.34 -0.20 -3.84
N LYS A 292 -15.42 0.48 -3.14
CA LYS A 292 -14.86 1.75 -3.58
C LYS A 292 -13.71 1.60 -4.58
N ALA A 293 -12.82 0.63 -4.36
CA ALA A 293 -11.58 0.49 -5.14
C ALA A 293 -11.53 -0.78 -6.00
N GLY A 294 -12.47 -1.71 -5.81
CA GLY A 294 -12.51 -2.98 -6.53
C GLY A 294 -13.09 -2.83 -7.93
N LYS A 295 -12.63 -3.69 -8.84
CA LYS A 295 -13.29 -3.85 -10.13
C LYS A 295 -14.61 -4.58 -9.92
N GLU A 296 -15.72 -3.90 -10.15
CA GLU A 296 -17.04 -4.50 -10.17
C GLU A 296 -17.21 -5.39 -11.40
N THR A 297 -17.76 -6.58 -11.19
CA THR A 297 -18.25 -7.48 -12.22
C THR A 297 -19.71 -7.76 -11.90
N ALA A 298 -20.60 -7.06 -12.61
CA ALA A 298 -22.03 -7.31 -12.51
C ALA A 298 -22.34 -8.74 -13.01
N VAL A 299 -23.14 -9.43 -12.22
CA VAL A 299 -23.77 -10.71 -12.57
C VAL A 299 -25.21 -10.40 -12.97
N ARG A 300 -26.05 -11.42 -13.19
CA ARG A 300 -27.50 -11.23 -13.40
C ARG A 300 -28.22 -11.00 -12.07
N ASP A 301 -29.41 -10.41 -12.15
CA ASP A 301 -30.42 -10.36 -11.07
C ASP A 301 -29.99 -9.61 -9.79
N GLY A 302 -29.28 -8.49 -9.94
CA GLY A 302 -28.91 -7.62 -8.81
C GLY A 302 -27.73 -8.16 -7.97
N VAL A 303 -26.96 -9.09 -8.53
CA VAL A 303 -25.76 -9.62 -7.88
C VAL A 303 -24.51 -9.03 -8.53
N ALA A 304 -23.49 -8.74 -7.71
CA ALA A 304 -22.20 -8.25 -8.18
C ALA A 304 -21.04 -8.91 -7.42
N CYS A 305 -19.88 -8.98 -8.06
CA CYS A 305 -18.62 -9.38 -7.45
C CYS A 305 -17.61 -8.24 -7.58
N TYR A 306 -16.92 -7.92 -6.49
CA TYR A 306 -15.87 -6.90 -6.43
C TYR A 306 -14.52 -7.56 -6.25
N GLN A 307 -13.56 -7.21 -7.11
CA GLN A 307 -12.23 -7.80 -7.11
C GLN A 307 -11.15 -6.73 -7.01
N LEU A 308 -10.30 -6.84 -5.99
CA LEU A 308 -9.09 -6.02 -5.85
C LEU A 308 -7.88 -6.87 -6.26
N THR A 309 -7.24 -6.54 -7.39
CA THR A 309 -6.09 -7.28 -7.94
C THR A 309 -4.92 -6.37 -8.33
N LYS A 310 -5.19 -5.18 -8.87
CA LYS A 310 -4.15 -4.26 -9.37
C LYS A 310 -3.71 -3.28 -8.29
N GLY A 311 -2.43 -3.31 -7.91
CA GLY A 311 -1.85 -2.41 -6.90
C GLY A 311 -2.12 -2.84 -5.45
N TRP A 312 -2.56 -4.08 -5.26
CA TRP A 312 -2.82 -4.73 -3.97
C TRP A 312 -1.87 -5.91 -3.81
N GLY A 313 -1.39 -6.18 -2.59
CA GLY A 313 -0.52 -7.32 -2.23
C GLY A 313 -1.23 -8.69 -2.28
N GLY A 314 -1.95 -8.99 -3.37
CA GLY A 314 -2.67 -10.25 -3.58
C GLY A 314 -4.05 -10.07 -4.22
N LEU A 315 -5.08 -10.69 -3.63
CA LEU A 315 -6.45 -10.70 -4.16
C LEU A 315 -7.44 -10.46 -3.01
N VAL A 316 -8.46 -9.63 -3.23
CA VAL A 316 -9.68 -9.62 -2.39
C VAL A 316 -10.88 -9.86 -3.28
N VAL A 317 -11.76 -10.77 -2.85
CA VAL A 317 -13.04 -11.05 -3.50
C VAL A 317 -14.18 -10.79 -2.52
N VAL A 318 -15.08 -9.88 -2.88
CA VAL A 318 -16.32 -9.60 -2.15
C VAL A 318 -17.51 -9.88 -3.07
N ALA A 319 -18.50 -10.59 -2.57
CA ALA A 319 -19.77 -10.81 -3.25
C ALA A 319 -20.85 -9.91 -2.65
N GLU A 320 -21.74 -9.40 -3.47
CA GLU A 320 -22.91 -8.63 -3.09
C GLU A 320 -24.15 -9.23 -3.73
N ASN A 321 -25.10 -9.65 -2.92
CA ASN A 321 -26.38 -10.20 -3.37
C ASN A 321 -27.50 -9.22 -3.02
N ARG A 322 -27.98 -8.44 -4.00
CA ARG A 322 -29.17 -7.57 -3.84
C ARG A 322 -30.47 -8.26 -4.25
N HIS A 323 -30.44 -9.55 -4.56
CA HIS A 323 -31.66 -10.30 -4.84
C HIS A 323 -32.55 -10.36 -3.59
N GLN A 324 -33.87 -10.35 -3.77
CA GLN A 324 -34.82 -10.26 -2.66
C GLN A 324 -35.04 -11.58 -1.92
N SER A 325 -34.93 -12.72 -2.62
CA SER A 325 -35.39 -14.02 -2.08
C SER A 325 -34.46 -15.20 -2.29
N SER A 326 -33.39 -15.05 -3.08
CA SER A 326 -32.57 -16.18 -3.54
C SER A 326 -31.13 -16.00 -3.12
N CYS A 327 -30.54 -17.07 -2.60
CA CYS A 327 -29.12 -17.09 -2.28
C CYS A 327 -28.28 -17.05 -3.56
N PHE A 328 -27.12 -16.41 -3.45
CA PHE A 328 -26.11 -16.39 -4.49
C PHE A 328 -24.99 -17.35 -4.13
N HIS A 329 -24.82 -18.40 -4.92
CA HIS A 329 -23.74 -19.36 -4.73
C HIS A 329 -22.53 -18.89 -5.54
N ILE A 330 -21.41 -18.73 -4.86
CA ILE A 330 -20.14 -18.34 -5.46
C ILE A 330 -19.04 -19.30 -5.04
N ARG A 331 -18.19 -19.66 -6.00
CA ARG A 331 -17.02 -20.49 -5.81
C ARG A 331 -15.80 -19.77 -6.35
N CYS A 332 -14.76 -19.64 -5.53
CA CYS A 332 -13.47 -19.07 -5.93
C CYS A 332 -12.39 -20.15 -5.87
N GLU A 333 -11.79 -20.42 -7.02
CA GLU A 333 -10.66 -21.35 -7.17
C GLU A 333 -9.43 -20.56 -7.56
N THR A 334 -8.34 -20.73 -6.81
CA THR A 334 -7.12 -19.95 -7.02
C THR A 334 -5.89 -20.84 -7.14
N THR A 335 -4.95 -20.41 -7.97
CA THR A 335 -3.58 -20.93 -8.00
C THR A 335 -2.63 -19.75 -7.84
N CYS A 336 -1.71 -19.87 -6.89
CA CYS A 336 -0.83 -18.77 -6.54
C CYS A 336 0.54 -19.24 -6.06
N ASN A 337 1.51 -18.33 -6.15
CA ASN A 337 2.82 -18.42 -5.49
C ASN A 337 2.95 -17.25 -4.52
N ASN A 338 3.62 -17.47 -3.38
CA ASN A 338 3.93 -16.47 -2.36
C ASN A 338 2.68 -15.71 -1.86
N LEU A 339 1.54 -16.40 -1.75
CA LEU A 339 0.29 -15.88 -1.20
C LEU A 339 -0.28 -16.86 -0.17
N VAL A 340 -0.84 -16.32 0.91
CA VAL A 340 -1.62 -17.07 1.90
C VAL A 340 -3.08 -16.64 1.85
N SER A 341 -3.99 -17.60 2.00
CA SER A 341 -5.44 -17.36 1.98
C SER A 341 -6.00 -17.17 3.38
N SER A 342 -6.78 -16.12 3.61
CA SER A 342 -7.50 -15.89 4.87
C SER A 342 -8.49 -17.00 5.23
N ARG A 343 -8.86 -17.85 4.26
CA ARG A 343 -9.73 -19.02 4.45
C ARG A 343 -8.97 -20.31 4.76
N GLY A 344 -7.64 -20.26 4.84
CA GLY A 344 -6.79 -21.45 4.99
C GLY A 344 -6.82 -22.41 3.78
N SER A 345 -7.50 -22.01 2.70
CA SER A 345 -7.70 -22.81 1.49
C SER A 345 -7.67 -21.90 0.26
N LEU A 346 -7.11 -22.41 -0.84
CA LEU A 346 -7.13 -21.76 -2.16
C LEU A 346 -8.43 -22.04 -2.94
N TYR A 347 -9.31 -22.84 -2.36
CA TYR A 347 -10.66 -23.12 -2.82
C TYR A 347 -11.67 -22.61 -1.78
N THR A 348 -12.68 -21.89 -2.24
CA THR A 348 -13.84 -21.53 -1.41
C THR A 348 -15.15 -21.73 -2.19
N ALA A 349 -16.21 -22.11 -1.49
CA ALA A 349 -17.57 -22.06 -1.97
C ALA A 349 -18.47 -21.49 -0.86
N ASP A 350 -19.29 -20.50 -1.20
CA ASP A 350 -20.11 -19.78 -0.24
C ASP A 350 -21.52 -19.54 -0.79
N SER A 351 -22.50 -19.65 0.11
CA SER A 351 -23.88 -19.27 -0.12
C SER A 351 -24.14 -17.90 0.52
N VAL A 352 -24.26 -16.87 -0.31
CA VAL A 352 -24.51 -15.49 0.11
C VAL A 352 -26.02 -15.27 0.18
N PRO A 353 -26.62 -15.04 1.36
CA PRO A 353 -28.06 -14.86 1.49
C PRO A 353 -28.59 -13.65 0.71
N PRO A 354 -29.91 -13.57 0.46
CA PRO A 354 -30.56 -12.40 -0.12
C PRO A 354 -30.26 -11.15 0.69
N LEU A 355 -30.01 -10.02 0.04
CA LEU A 355 -29.72 -8.74 0.69
C LEU A 355 -28.50 -8.78 1.62
N HIS A 356 -27.44 -9.49 1.23
CA HIS A 356 -26.18 -9.57 1.98
C HIS A 356 -24.95 -9.32 1.10
N ARG A 357 -23.85 -8.92 1.75
CA ARG A 357 -22.48 -8.94 1.23
C ARG A 357 -21.65 -9.96 1.98
N GLN A 358 -20.62 -10.50 1.35
CA GLN A 358 -19.70 -11.42 2.01
C GLN A 358 -18.28 -11.26 1.46
N VAL A 359 -17.29 -11.21 2.35
CA VAL A 359 -15.89 -11.37 1.96
C VAL A 359 -15.65 -12.85 1.66
N ILE A 360 -15.40 -13.19 0.41
CA ILE A 360 -15.25 -14.59 -0.02
C ILE A 360 -13.83 -15.09 0.28
N MET A 361 -12.83 -14.31 -0.13
CA MET A 361 -11.42 -14.69 0.02
C MET A 361 -10.53 -13.44 0.04
N ILE A 362 -9.51 -13.46 0.91
CA ILE A 362 -8.37 -12.56 0.85
C ILE A 362 -7.11 -13.40 0.65
N LEU A 363 -6.37 -13.13 -0.41
CA LEU A 363 -5.02 -13.63 -0.60
C LEU A 363 -4.03 -12.52 -0.30
N SER A 364 -3.01 -12.84 0.49
CA SER A 364 -2.03 -11.90 1.01
C SER A 364 -0.62 -12.37 0.72
N GLN A 365 0.23 -11.48 0.22
CA GLN A 365 1.65 -11.78 0.00
C GLN A 365 2.35 -12.10 1.32
N VAL A 366 3.13 -13.19 1.32
CA VAL A 366 3.80 -13.70 2.52
C VAL A 366 5.15 -13.03 2.68
N ASP A 367 5.97 -13.10 1.64
CA ASP A 367 7.30 -12.54 1.61
C ASP A 367 7.39 -11.31 0.68
N SER A 368 7.91 -10.20 1.20
CA SER A 368 8.18 -8.98 0.44
C SER A 368 9.36 -9.06 -0.53
N TYR A 369 10.29 -10.00 -0.34
CA TYR A 369 11.52 -10.09 -1.15
C TYR A 369 11.28 -10.78 -2.50
N SER A 370 10.25 -11.61 -2.60
CA SER A 370 9.91 -12.34 -3.81
C SER A 370 8.60 -11.84 -4.42
N GLY A 371 8.55 -11.79 -5.77
CA GLY A 371 7.31 -11.50 -6.48
C GLY A 371 6.23 -12.55 -6.19
N PHE A 372 4.96 -12.18 -6.37
CA PHE A 372 3.83 -13.11 -6.24
C PHE A 372 3.08 -13.23 -7.56
N SER A 373 2.36 -14.33 -7.71
CA SER A 373 1.45 -14.52 -8.84
C SER A 373 0.12 -15.11 -8.35
N VAL A 374 -0.96 -14.73 -9.00
CA VAL A 374 -2.30 -15.23 -8.73
C VAL A 374 -3.06 -15.42 -10.03
N LYS A 375 -3.68 -16.59 -10.18
CA LYS A 375 -4.74 -16.85 -11.15
C LYS A 375 -5.97 -17.30 -10.37
N HIS A 376 -7.12 -16.72 -10.67
CA HIS A 376 -8.37 -17.08 -10.01
C HIS A 376 -9.49 -17.29 -11.02
N LYS A 377 -10.42 -18.18 -10.66
CA LYS A 377 -11.65 -18.46 -11.39
C LYS A 377 -12.82 -18.32 -10.44
N LEU A 378 -13.77 -17.45 -10.80
CA LEU A 378 -15.06 -17.35 -10.12
C LEU A 378 -16.11 -18.14 -10.91
N THR A 379 -16.76 -19.09 -10.24
CA THR A 379 -17.93 -19.80 -10.76
C THR A 379 -19.12 -19.45 -9.88
N HIS A 380 -20.25 -19.10 -10.46
CA HIS A 380 -21.38 -18.62 -9.69
C HIS A 380 -22.73 -19.05 -10.28
N ARG A 381 -23.76 -19.07 -9.44
CA ARG A 381 -25.16 -19.36 -9.82
C ARG A 381 -26.13 -18.80 -8.78
N MET A 382 -27.36 -18.58 -9.19
CA MET A 382 -28.46 -18.37 -8.23
C MET A 382 -28.93 -19.71 -7.68
N ALA A 383 -29.21 -19.75 -6.39
CA ALA A 383 -29.84 -20.89 -5.75
C ALA A 383 -31.31 -21.00 -6.15
N GLY A 384 -31.86 -22.21 -6.13
CA GLY A 384 -33.31 -22.41 -6.22
C GLY A 384 -34.02 -21.81 -5.01
N ASN A 385 -35.32 -21.50 -5.15
CA ASN A 385 -36.11 -20.92 -4.06
C ASN A 385 -36.02 -21.76 -2.79
N GLY A 386 -35.68 -21.12 -1.66
CA GLY A 386 -35.58 -21.75 -0.34
C GLY A 386 -34.35 -22.64 -0.14
N VAL A 387 -33.41 -22.69 -1.10
CA VAL A 387 -32.13 -23.40 -0.95
C VAL A 387 -31.08 -22.44 -0.42
N ASP A 388 -30.59 -22.70 0.78
CA ASP A 388 -29.52 -21.92 1.43
C ASP A 388 -28.19 -22.68 1.55
N ASP A 389 -28.17 -23.99 1.30
CA ASP A 389 -26.96 -24.80 1.20
C ASP A 389 -26.35 -24.75 -0.21
N LEU A 390 -25.09 -25.17 -0.32
CA LEU A 390 -24.33 -25.13 -1.57
C LEU A 390 -24.84 -26.10 -2.66
N GLY A 391 -25.95 -26.81 -2.42
CA GLY A 391 -26.54 -27.78 -3.35
C GLY A 391 -25.53 -28.85 -3.77
N ASN A 392 -25.51 -29.24 -5.04
CA ASN A 392 -24.59 -30.27 -5.54
C ASN A 392 -23.09 -29.92 -5.47
N TRP A 393 -22.70 -28.74 -4.97
CA TRP A 393 -21.29 -28.44 -4.74
C TRP A 393 -20.78 -29.11 -3.46
N ARG A 394 -21.65 -29.36 -2.45
CA ARG A 394 -21.28 -29.96 -1.16
C ARG A 394 -22.42 -30.78 -0.56
N PRO A 395 -22.22 -31.54 0.53
CA PRO A 395 -23.32 -32.16 1.25
C PRO A 395 -24.39 -31.15 1.67
N ARG A 396 -25.63 -31.62 1.86
CA ARG A 396 -26.75 -30.77 2.31
C ARG A 396 -26.41 -30.04 3.61
N SER A 397 -27.01 -28.87 3.84
CA SER A 397 -26.79 -27.96 4.97
C SER A 397 -25.45 -27.22 5.04
N VAL A 398 -24.49 -27.53 4.17
CA VAL A 398 -23.21 -26.80 4.11
C VAL A 398 -23.40 -25.48 3.36
N LYS A 399 -23.20 -24.35 4.04
CA LYS A 399 -23.30 -22.99 3.47
C LYS A 399 -21.95 -22.39 3.07
N HIS A 400 -20.88 -22.89 3.68
CA HIS A 400 -19.52 -22.41 3.50
C HIS A 400 -18.57 -23.61 3.41
N ASP A 401 -17.68 -23.57 2.43
CA ASP A 401 -16.60 -24.53 2.29
C ASP A 401 -15.29 -23.79 1.96
N PRO A 402 -14.22 -23.92 2.77
CA PRO A 402 -14.21 -24.61 4.05
C PRO A 402 -15.19 -23.96 5.06
N PRO A 403 -15.65 -24.72 6.07
CA PRO A 403 -16.45 -24.17 7.17
C PRO A 403 -15.76 -22.97 7.83
N LEU A 404 -16.54 -21.98 8.23
CA LEU A 404 -16.01 -20.79 8.91
C LEU A 404 -15.69 -21.13 10.37
N THR A 405 -14.41 -21.17 10.72
CA THR A 405 -13.96 -21.29 12.12
C THR A 405 -14.17 -19.97 12.86
N LEU A 406 -14.17 -20.01 14.20
CA LEU A 406 -14.32 -18.81 15.04
C LEU A 406 -13.30 -17.72 14.67
N ASP A 407 -12.06 -18.12 14.38
CA ASP A 407 -10.94 -17.22 14.07
C ASP A 407 -11.12 -16.43 12.76
N VAL A 408 -11.97 -16.88 11.84
CA VAL A 408 -12.16 -16.26 10.52
C VAL A 408 -13.60 -15.84 10.26
N ALA A 409 -14.54 -16.30 11.09
CA ALA A 409 -15.98 -16.07 10.94
C ALA A 409 -16.33 -14.59 10.88
N ASN A 410 -15.81 -13.77 11.79
CA ASN A 410 -16.11 -12.33 11.81
C ASN A 410 -15.71 -11.60 10.53
N LEU A 411 -14.71 -12.10 9.79
CA LEU A 411 -14.31 -11.56 8.49
C LEU A 411 -15.19 -12.09 7.34
N HIS A 412 -15.51 -13.37 7.37
CA HIS A 412 -16.06 -14.09 6.22
C HIS A 412 -17.56 -14.41 6.30
N GLN A 413 -18.22 -14.20 7.44
CA GLN A 413 -19.67 -14.39 7.52
C GLN A 413 -20.42 -13.35 6.68
N PRO A 414 -21.57 -13.71 6.07
CA PRO A 414 -22.42 -12.76 5.37
C PRO A 414 -22.88 -11.61 6.27
N ARG A 415 -22.90 -10.40 5.70
CA ARG A 415 -23.30 -9.14 6.32
C ARG A 415 -24.53 -8.56 5.61
N PRO A 416 -25.59 -8.13 6.31
CA PRO A 416 -26.71 -7.45 5.68
C PRO A 416 -26.29 -6.19 4.92
N LEU A 417 -27.04 -5.82 3.87
CA LEU A 417 -26.76 -4.66 3.01
C LEU A 417 -26.89 -3.30 3.68
#